data_AF-A0A7S2F2A1-F1
#
_entry.id   AF-A0A7S2F2A1-F1
#
_cell.length_a   1.000
_cell.length_b   1.000
_cell.length_c   1.000
_cell.angle_alpha   90.00
_cell.angle_beta   90.00
_cell.angle_gamma   90.00
#
_symmetry.space_group_name_H-M   'P 1'
#
loop_
_entity.id
_entity.type
_entity.pdbx_description
1 polymer ?
#
loop_
_entity_poly.entity_id
_entity_poly.type
_entity_poly.pdbx_seq_one_letter_code
_entity_poly.pdbx_strand_id
1 'polypeptide(L)'
;LEKAQDAPGSDTLRKLMEVEERGNVRIDRQTGRLDMVRPIDFTPCNPADPGPPSVDFQDTLIASAVLADITEIAGMFKVPVQVDVQLLPGKGGKPEFWESIAGAQARFFSQQLGKRGVPQHLLSSHGSLPPKGAKAGQIWVQLSQEIFPPHVLAGKGIHGERGASKPSPRRK
;
A
#
# COMPACT_ATOMS: atom_id res chain seq x y z
N LEU A 1 -38.76 -2.16 7.78
CA LEU A 1 -37.29 -1.95 7.57
C LEU A 1 -36.73 -2.86 6.48
N GLU A 2 -37.56 -3.42 5.60
CA GLU A 2 -37.20 -4.57 4.73
C GLU A 2 -36.79 -4.18 3.30
N LYS A 3 -36.81 -2.89 2.92
CA LYS A 3 -36.58 -2.44 1.53
C LYS A 3 -35.19 -1.83 1.27
N ALA A 4 -34.24 -2.01 2.18
CA ALA A 4 -32.87 -1.50 2.01
C ALA A 4 -31.86 -2.58 1.57
N GLN A 5 -32.29 -3.84 1.34
CA GLN A 5 -31.38 -4.95 1.08
C GLN A 5 -30.87 -5.02 -0.37
N ASP A 6 -31.56 -4.42 -1.34
CA ASP A 6 -31.22 -4.52 -2.78
C ASP A 6 -30.43 -3.32 -3.34
N ALA A 7 -29.76 -2.54 -2.49
CA ALA A 7 -28.85 -1.52 -3.01
C ALA A 7 -27.58 -2.21 -3.54
N PRO A 8 -27.12 -1.97 -4.77
CA PRO A 8 -25.91 -2.62 -5.31
C PRO A 8 -24.63 -2.39 -4.46
N GLY A 9 -24.64 -1.39 -3.59
CA GLY A 9 -23.59 -1.16 -2.60
C GLY A 9 -23.60 -2.13 -1.41
N SER A 10 -24.76 -2.63 -0.95
CA SER A 10 -24.84 -3.52 0.22
C SER A 10 -24.18 -4.86 -0.04
N ASP A 11 -24.37 -5.42 -1.25
CA ASP A 11 -23.74 -6.68 -1.66
C ASP A 11 -22.23 -6.58 -1.79
N THR A 12 -21.72 -5.46 -2.32
CA THR A 12 -20.28 -5.22 -2.46
C THR A 12 -19.63 -5.08 -1.08
N LEU A 13 -20.27 -4.36 -0.16
CA LEU A 13 -19.79 -4.22 1.23
C LEU A 13 -19.81 -5.55 1.99
N ARG A 14 -20.84 -6.38 1.79
CA ARG A 14 -20.91 -7.72 2.39
C ARG A 14 -19.76 -8.60 1.92
N LYS A 15 -19.52 -8.65 0.60
CA LYS A 15 -18.39 -9.41 0.03
C LYS A 15 -17.05 -8.89 0.53
N LEU A 16 -16.90 -7.57 0.65
CA LEU A 16 -15.69 -6.98 1.19
C LEU A 16 -15.43 -7.44 2.64
N MET A 17 -16.47 -7.48 3.47
CA MET A 17 -16.39 -8.01 4.84
C MET A 17 -16.02 -9.49 4.86
N GLU A 18 -16.63 -10.31 3.98
CA GLU A 18 -16.31 -11.74 3.86
C GLU A 18 -14.82 -11.97 3.49
N VAL A 19 -14.22 -11.10 2.69
CA VAL A 19 -12.78 -11.15 2.38
C VAL A 19 -11.94 -10.72 3.58
N GLU A 20 -12.29 -9.63 4.26
CA GLU A 20 -11.57 -9.16 5.47
C GLU A 20 -11.61 -10.20 6.61
N GLU A 21 -12.73 -10.90 6.78
CA GLU A 21 -12.92 -11.94 7.80
C GLU A 21 -11.97 -13.14 7.64
N ARG A 22 -11.41 -13.36 6.44
CA ARG A 22 -10.37 -14.38 6.21
C ARG A 22 -9.04 -14.04 6.91
N GLY A 23 -8.84 -12.78 7.29
CA GLY A 23 -7.68 -12.33 8.07
C GLY A 23 -6.38 -12.24 7.28
N ASN A 24 -6.42 -12.23 5.95
CA ASN A 24 -5.24 -12.05 5.12
C ASN A 24 -4.96 -10.57 4.80
N VAL A 25 -6.02 -9.81 4.54
CA VAL A 25 -5.97 -8.39 4.18
C VAL A 25 -7.01 -7.59 4.95
N ARG A 26 -6.74 -6.31 5.13
CA ARG A 26 -7.67 -5.34 5.68
C ARG A 26 -7.70 -4.13 4.75
N ILE A 27 -8.87 -3.59 4.46
CA ILE A 27 -9.02 -2.42 3.61
C ILE A 27 -9.40 -1.20 4.45
N ASP A 28 -8.64 -0.12 4.28
CA ASP A 28 -9.07 1.20 4.67
C ASP A 28 -10.09 1.70 3.64
N ARG A 29 -11.36 1.73 4.05
CA ARG A 29 -12.49 2.12 3.20
C ARG A 29 -12.51 3.62 2.85
N GLN A 30 -11.70 4.44 3.52
CA GLN A 30 -11.57 5.86 3.22
C GLN A 30 -10.49 6.11 2.17
N THR A 31 -9.35 5.42 2.30
CA THR A 31 -8.19 5.65 1.42
C THR A 31 -8.08 4.64 0.30
N GLY A 32 -8.76 3.49 0.38
CA GLY A 32 -8.58 2.38 -0.57
C GLY A 32 -7.27 1.61 -0.37
N ARG A 33 -6.58 1.84 0.75
CA ARG A 33 -5.35 1.12 1.10
C ARG A 33 -5.68 -0.26 1.64
N LEU A 34 -5.02 -1.27 1.11
CA LEU A 34 -5.04 -2.65 1.60
C LEU A 34 -3.76 -2.91 2.38
N ASP A 35 -3.92 -3.20 3.67
CA ASP A 35 -2.85 -3.65 4.54
C ASP A 35 -2.90 -5.18 4.69
N MET A 36 -1.73 -5.81 4.60
CA MET A 36 -1.59 -7.26 4.71
C MET A 36 -1.57 -7.62 6.19
N VAL A 37 -2.66 -8.21 6.67
CA VAL A 37 -2.79 -8.68 8.05
C VAL A 37 -1.90 -9.90 8.27
N ARG A 38 -1.84 -10.78 7.26
CA ARG A 38 -0.87 -11.87 7.22
C ARG A 38 0.36 -11.40 6.44
N PRO A 39 1.57 -11.38 7.06
CA PRO A 39 2.76 -10.89 6.39
C PRO A 39 3.14 -11.79 5.21
N ILE A 40 3.60 -11.16 4.13
CA ILE A 40 4.22 -11.84 3.00
C ILE A 40 5.70 -11.50 3.04
N ASP A 41 6.52 -12.55 3.18
CA ASP A 41 7.96 -12.43 3.15
C ASP A 41 8.51 -12.93 1.81
N PHE A 42 9.59 -12.29 1.37
CA PHE A 42 10.37 -12.71 0.21
C PHE A 42 11.59 -13.51 0.65
N THR A 43 12.10 -14.37 -0.24
CA THR A 43 13.36 -15.07 -0.02
C THR A 43 14.50 -14.08 0.26
N PRO A 44 15.30 -14.30 1.31
CA PRO A 44 16.43 -13.42 1.63
C PRO A 44 17.39 -13.28 0.44
N CYS A 45 17.80 -12.05 0.16
CA CYS A 45 18.79 -11.74 -0.87
C CYS A 45 20.12 -11.36 -0.22
N ASN A 46 21.22 -11.89 -0.75
CA ASN A 46 22.57 -11.57 -0.30
C ASN A 46 23.29 -10.68 -1.34
N PRO A 47 23.75 -9.47 -0.98
CA PRO A 47 24.46 -8.59 -1.90
C PRO A 47 25.84 -9.12 -2.34
N ALA A 48 26.36 -10.16 -1.68
CA ALA A 48 27.61 -10.80 -2.06
C ALA A 48 27.45 -11.85 -3.18
N ASP A 49 26.22 -12.26 -3.49
CA ASP A 49 25.98 -13.29 -4.49
C ASP A 49 26.21 -12.71 -5.90
N PRO A 50 26.98 -13.38 -6.78
CA PRO A 50 27.39 -12.83 -8.08
C PRO A 50 26.28 -12.84 -9.16
N GLY A 51 25.05 -13.14 -8.79
CA GLY A 51 23.92 -13.28 -9.71
C GLY A 51 22.88 -12.16 -9.58
N PRO A 52 21.94 -12.06 -10.54
CA PRO A 52 20.77 -11.24 -10.35
C PRO A 52 19.99 -11.74 -9.12
N PRO A 53 19.39 -10.85 -8.33
CA PRO A 53 18.64 -11.23 -7.16
C PRO A 53 17.41 -12.06 -7.56
N SER A 54 17.27 -13.27 -6.99
CA SER A 54 16.03 -14.04 -7.13
C SER A 54 14.97 -13.46 -6.22
N VAL A 55 13.77 -13.28 -6.75
CA VAL A 55 12.62 -12.76 -6.01
C VAL A 55 11.54 -13.83 -6.03
N ASP A 56 11.41 -14.52 -4.90
CA ASP A 56 10.38 -15.52 -4.67
C ASP A 56 9.71 -15.29 -3.33
N PHE A 57 8.49 -15.79 -3.16
CA PHE A 57 7.84 -15.77 -1.85
C PHE A 57 8.46 -16.83 -0.95
N GLN A 58 8.76 -16.46 0.29
CA GLN A 58 9.27 -17.41 1.28
C GLN A 58 8.22 -18.49 1.62
N ASP A 59 6.95 -18.10 1.73
CA ASP A 59 5.82 -19.01 1.88
C ASP A 59 4.81 -18.79 0.75
N THR A 60 4.82 -19.70 -0.21
CA THR A 60 3.94 -19.63 -1.38
C THR A 60 2.46 -19.84 -1.05
N LEU A 61 2.14 -20.58 0.02
CA LEU A 61 0.75 -20.84 0.42
C LEU A 61 0.14 -19.58 1.05
N ILE A 62 0.88 -18.94 1.95
CA ILE A 62 0.49 -17.66 2.54
C ILE A 62 0.34 -16.58 1.46
N ALA A 63 1.36 -16.42 0.61
CA ALA A 63 1.30 -15.45 -0.47
C ALA A 63 0.14 -15.74 -1.42
N SER A 64 -0.13 -17.00 -1.74
CA SER A 64 -1.26 -17.42 -2.58
C SER A 64 -2.61 -17.02 -2.00
N ALA A 65 -2.82 -17.18 -0.68
CA ALA A 65 -4.06 -16.81 -0.02
C ALA A 65 -4.27 -15.29 -0.03
N VAL A 66 -3.25 -14.52 0.34
CA VAL A 66 -3.31 -13.05 0.35
C VAL A 66 -3.53 -12.50 -1.07
N LEU A 67 -2.81 -13.02 -2.07
CA LEU A 67 -2.98 -12.61 -3.47
C LEU A 67 -4.38 -12.92 -4.01
N ALA A 68 -5.01 -14.02 -3.57
CA ALA A 68 -6.39 -14.34 -3.94
C ALA A 68 -7.35 -13.27 -3.42
N ASP A 69 -7.21 -12.89 -2.15
CA ASP A 69 -8.07 -11.88 -1.52
C ASP A 69 -7.88 -10.48 -2.15
N ILE A 70 -6.64 -10.09 -2.45
CA ILE A 70 -6.36 -8.83 -3.18
C ILE A 70 -6.99 -8.87 -4.58
N THR A 71 -6.89 -10.00 -5.27
CA THR A 71 -7.48 -10.16 -6.62
C THR A 71 -9.00 -10.07 -6.56
N GLU A 72 -9.63 -10.68 -5.55
CA GLU A 72 -11.07 -10.62 -5.36
C GLU A 72 -11.52 -9.18 -5.12
N ILE A 73 -10.85 -8.45 -4.23
CA ILE A 73 -11.12 -7.03 -3.97
C ILE A 73 -10.92 -6.19 -5.23
N ALA A 74 -9.80 -6.36 -5.94
CA ALA A 74 -9.54 -5.65 -7.19
C ALA A 74 -10.62 -5.91 -8.25
N GLY A 75 -11.12 -7.15 -8.33
CA GLY A 75 -12.21 -7.54 -9.22
C GLY A 75 -13.56 -6.91 -8.89
N MET A 76 -13.81 -6.58 -7.62
CA MET A 76 -15.04 -5.88 -7.20
C MET A 76 -15.06 -4.43 -7.69
N PHE A 77 -13.93 -3.72 -7.60
CA PHE A 77 -13.86 -2.29 -7.92
C PHE A 77 -13.44 -1.99 -9.37
N LYS A 78 -12.68 -2.90 -10.00
CA LYS A 78 -12.17 -2.75 -11.39
C LYS A 78 -11.45 -1.43 -11.63
N VAL A 79 -10.63 -1.02 -10.67
CA VAL A 79 -9.85 0.21 -10.70
C VAL A 79 -8.35 -0.05 -10.81
N PRO A 80 -7.55 0.99 -11.15
CA PRO A 80 -6.12 0.94 -10.98
C PRO A 80 -5.71 0.47 -9.56
N VAL A 81 -4.73 -0.42 -9.52
CA VAL A 81 -4.15 -1.05 -8.35
C VAL A 81 -2.65 -0.78 -8.37
N GLN A 82 -2.17 -0.03 -7.38
CA GLN A 82 -0.76 0.24 -7.18
C GLN A 82 -0.21 -0.66 -6.08
N VAL A 83 0.87 -1.38 -6.37
CA VAL A 83 1.60 -2.19 -5.41
C VAL A 83 2.83 -1.43 -4.95
N ASP A 84 2.93 -1.15 -3.65
CA ASP A 84 4.10 -0.52 -3.06
C ASP A 84 4.83 -1.50 -2.15
N VAL A 85 6.14 -1.60 -2.34
CA VAL A 85 7.04 -2.38 -1.49
C VAL A 85 8.09 -1.46 -0.89
N GLN A 86 8.10 -1.39 0.43
CA GLN A 86 9.19 -0.82 1.21
C GLN A 86 10.07 -1.92 1.76
N LEU A 87 11.29 -2.01 1.26
CA LEU A 87 12.25 -3.00 1.73
C LEU A 87 13.16 -2.39 2.79
N LEU A 88 13.24 -3.02 3.96
CA LEU A 88 14.26 -2.66 4.94
C LEU A 88 15.62 -3.22 4.48
N PRO A 89 16.66 -2.38 4.28
CA PRO A 89 17.98 -2.84 3.88
C PRO A 89 18.57 -3.85 4.87
N GLY A 90 19.14 -4.94 4.34
CA GLY A 90 19.90 -5.91 5.12
C GLY A 90 21.30 -5.40 5.50
N LYS A 91 22.12 -6.31 6.04
CA LYS A 91 23.54 -6.01 6.30
C LYS A 91 24.32 -5.98 4.99
N GLY A 92 25.11 -4.92 4.80
CA GLY A 92 25.92 -4.74 3.59
C GLY A 92 25.12 -4.25 2.39
N GLY A 93 25.75 -4.21 1.22
CA GLY A 93 25.15 -3.67 -0.01
C GLY A 93 25.06 -2.15 -0.03
N LYS A 94 25.01 -1.58 -1.23
CA LYS A 94 24.78 -0.14 -1.42
C LYS A 94 23.25 0.14 -1.45
N PRO A 95 22.79 1.36 -1.11
CA PRO A 95 21.37 1.70 -1.16
C PRO A 95 20.70 1.36 -2.51
N GLU A 96 21.40 1.58 -3.62
CA GLU A 96 20.89 1.34 -4.97
C GLU A 96 20.62 -0.16 -5.22
N PHE A 97 21.39 -1.05 -4.59
CA PHE A 97 21.14 -2.48 -4.65
C PHE A 97 19.80 -2.80 -4.01
N TRP A 98 19.58 -2.34 -2.77
CA TRP A 98 18.34 -2.61 -2.02
C TRP A 98 17.11 -1.96 -2.65
N GLU A 99 17.25 -0.77 -3.23
CA GLU A 99 16.19 -0.15 -4.05
C GLU A 99 15.83 -1.02 -5.26
N SER A 100 16.84 -1.59 -5.94
CA SER A 100 16.57 -2.51 -7.05
C SER A 100 15.84 -3.78 -6.59
N ILE A 101 16.14 -4.30 -5.40
CA ILE A 101 15.42 -5.45 -4.80
C ILE A 101 13.98 -5.06 -4.51
N ALA A 102 13.75 -3.92 -3.86
CA ALA A 102 12.39 -3.45 -3.57
C ALA A 102 11.57 -3.30 -4.86
N GLY A 103 12.17 -2.72 -5.91
CA GLY A 103 11.55 -2.59 -7.22
C GLY A 103 11.24 -3.94 -7.87
N ALA A 104 12.16 -4.91 -7.77
CA ALA A 104 11.96 -6.25 -8.30
C ALA A 104 10.85 -7.00 -7.54
N GLN A 105 10.80 -6.86 -6.21
CA GLN A 105 9.72 -7.40 -5.35
C GLN A 105 8.36 -6.81 -5.71
N ALA A 106 8.25 -5.49 -5.87
CA ALA A 106 7.00 -4.85 -6.26
C ALA A 106 6.52 -5.33 -7.64
N ARG A 107 7.43 -5.42 -8.62
CA ARG A 107 7.12 -5.93 -9.97
C ARG A 107 6.70 -7.39 -9.94
N PHE A 108 7.40 -8.23 -9.18
CA PHE A 108 7.06 -9.64 -9.04
C PHE A 108 5.67 -9.80 -8.42
N PHE A 109 5.38 -9.09 -7.33
CA PHE A 109 4.06 -9.12 -6.69
C PHE A 109 2.95 -8.73 -7.67
N SER A 110 3.14 -7.62 -8.40
CA SER A 110 2.22 -7.16 -9.43
C SER A 110 2.02 -8.21 -10.55
N GLN A 111 3.09 -8.84 -11.04
CA GLN A 111 2.97 -9.93 -12.02
C GLN A 111 2.15 -11.11 -11.48
N GLN A 112 2.26 -11.44 -10.18
CA GLN A 112 1.49 -12.52 -9.57
C GLN A 112 0.00 -12.17 -9.46
N LEU A 113 -0.35 -10.91 -9.19
CA LEU A 113 -1.74 -10.42 -9.29
C LEU A 113 -2.26 -10.50 -10.74
N GLY A 114 -1.43 -10.13 -11.72
CA GLY A 114 -1.77 -10.21 -13.12
C GLY A 114 -2.07 -11.64 -13.59
N LYS A 115 -1.27 -12.62 -13.15
CA LYS A 115 -1.50 -14.06 -13.38
C LYS A 115 -2.82 -14.57 -12.79
N ARG A 116 -3.36 -13.87 -11.78
CA ARG A 116 -4.62 -14.22 -11.10
C ARG A 116 -5.84 -13.51 -11.68
N GLY A 117 -5.66 -12.70 -12.72
CA GLY A 117 -6.75 -12.09 -13.46
C GLY A 117 -6.93 -10.59 -13.21
N VAL A 118 -6.05 -9.94 -12.44
CA VAL A 118 -6.05 -8.47 -12.41
C VAL A 118 -5.50 -7.95 -13.75
N PRO A 119 -6.21 -7.07 -14.48
CA PRO A 119 -5.75 -6.58 -15.77
C PRO A 119 -4.42 -5.84 -15.67
N GLN A 120 -3.44 -6.19 -16.50
CA GLN A 120 -2.08 -5.62 -16.47
C GLN A 120 -2.06 -4.08 -16.64
N HIS A 121 -2.98 -3.51 -17.43
CA HIS A 121 -3.06 -2.07 -17.62
C HIS A 121 -3.59 -1.31 -16.39
N LEU A 122 -4.19 -2.02 -15.42
CA LEU A 122 -4.60 -1.47 -14.13
C LEU A 122 -3.53 -1.64 -13.06
N LEU A 123 -2.46 -2.39 -13.33
CA LEU A 123 -1.42 -2.66 -12.35
C LEU A 123 -0.26 -1.69 -12.50
N SER A 124 0.11 -1.05 -11.39
CA SER A 124 1.37 -0.34 -11.25
C SER A 124 2.15 -0.89 -10.05
N SER A 125 3.47 -0.76 -10.06
CA SER A 125 4.32 -1.27 -8.99
C SER A 125 5.46 -0.31 -8.70
N HIS A 126 5.70 -0.04 -7.43
CA HIS A 126 6.76 0.85 -6.99
C HIS A 126 7.49 0.23 -5.78
N GLY A 127 8.83 0.31 -5.82
CA GLY A 127 9.69 -0.20 -4.77
C GLY A 127 10.57 0.90 -4.25
N SER A 128 10.69 1.02 -2.93
CA SER A 128 11.49 2.06 -2.27
C SER A 128 12.10 1.55 -0.96
N LEU A 129 13.01 2.32 -0.39
CA LEU A 129 13.49 2.11 0.98
C LEU A 129 12.64 2.93 1.95
N PRO A 130 12.38 2.42 3.16
CA PRO A 130 11.64 3.17 4.16
C PRO A 130 12.47 4.35 4.69
N PRO A 131 11.83 5.36 5.30
CA PRO A 131 12.53 6.45 5.94
C PRO A 131 13.45 5.95 7.07
N LYS A 132 14.50 6.72 7.35
CA LYS A 132 15.48 6.39 8.40
C LYS A 132 14.77 6.17 9.75
N GLY A 133 15.01 5.02 10.37
CA GLY A 133 14.45 4.64 11.67
C GLY A 133 13.20 3.75 11.59
N ALA A 134 12.73 3.41 10.39
CA ALA A 134 11.75 2.35 10.23
C ALA A 134 12.28 1.01 10.78
N LYS A 135 11.39 0.24 11.40
CA LYS A 135 11.74 -1.02 12.08
C LYS A 135 11.54 -2.26 11.23
N ALA A 136 10.74 -2.15 10.17
CA ALA A 136 10.35 -3.27 9.32
C ALA A 136 10.14 -2.78 7.89
N GLY A 137 10.30 -3.69 6.94
CA GLY A 137 9.75 -3.50 5.60
C GLY A 137 8.23 -3.57 5.63
N GLN A 138 7.59 -3.01 4.62
CA GLN A 138 6.14 -3.03 4.50
C GLN A 138 5.74 -3.24 3.05
N ILE A 139 4.73 -4.07 2.83
CA ILE A 139 4.04 -4.20 1.55
C ILE A 139 2.63 -3.66 1.78
N TRP A 140 2.14 -2.84 0.87
CA TRP A 140 0.72 -2.47 0.82
C TRP A 140 0.26 -2.35 -0.61
N VAL A 141 -1.05 -2.44 -0.81
CA VAL A 141 -1.68 -2.23 -2.10
C VAL A 141 -2.61 -1.04 -1.99
N GLN A 142 -2.62 -0.17 -2.99
CA GLN A 142 -3.42 1.03 -3.03
C GLN A 142 -4.38 0.95 -4.21
N LEU A 143 -5.69 1.01 -3.95
CA LEU A 143 -6.70 1.18 -4.98
C LEU A 143 -6.75 2.64 -5.44
N SER A 144 -7.20 2.89 -6.68
CA SER A 144 -7.28 4.24 -7.25
C SER A 144 -7.99 5.24 -6.33
N GLN A 145 -7.37 6.41 -6.17
CA GLN A 145 -7.92 7.53 -5.41
C GLN A 145 -9.14 8.18 -6.08
N GLU A 146 -9.47 7.80 -7.33
CA GLU A 146 -10.70 8.29 -7.98
C GLU A 146 -11.96 7.78 -7.26
N ILE A 147 -11.93 6.56 -6.72
CA ILE A 147 -13.02 6.00 -5.90
C ILE A 147 -12.83 6.34 -4.42
N PHE A 148 -11.57 6.49 -4.00
CA PHE A 148 -11.19 6.83 -2.63
C PHE A 148 -10.53 8.21 -2.61
N PRO A 149 -11.29 9.30 -2.85
CA PRO A 149 -10.70 10.63 -2.83
C PRO A 149 -10.10 10.87 -1.45
N PRO A 150 -8.86 11.36 -1.35
CA PRO A 150 -8.30 11.74 -0.06
C PRO A 150 -9.26 12.76 0.54
N HIS A 151 -9.82 12.45 1.71
CA HIS A 151 -10.57 13.42 2.47
C HIS A 151 -9.59 14.55 2.81
N VAL A 152 -9.57 15.60 1.98
CA VAL A 152 -9.01 16.88 2.36
C VAL A 152 -9.89 17.34 3.49
N LEU A 153 -9.48 17.03 4.73
CA LEU A 153 -10.05 17.66 5.90
C LEU A 153 -9.93 19.14 5.64
N ALA A 154 -11.06 19.78 5.29
CA ALA A 154 -11.13 21.19 4.96
C ALA A 154 -10.51 21.95 6.13
N GLY A 155 -9.24 22.33 5.96
CA GLY A 155 -8.47 23.03 6.95
C GLY A 155 -9.17 24.35 7.20
N LYS A 156 -9.80 24.44 8.38
CA LYS A 156 -10.24 25.69 9.00
C LYS A 156 -9.14 26.72 8.79
N GLY A 157 -9.43 27.77 8.03
CA GLY A 157 -8.56 28.93 7.88
C GLY A 157 -8.24 29.49 9.27
N ILE A 158 -6.99 29.34 9.69
CA ILE A 158 -6.42 30.07 10.81
C ILE A 158 -5.15 30.74 10.30
N HIS A 159 -5.33 31.78 9.49
CA HIS A 159 -4.37 32.88 9.47
C HIS A 159 -5.03 34.07 10.15
N GLY A 160 -4.82 34.16 11.46
CA GLY A 160 -5.02 35.40 12.18
C GLY A 160 -3.91 36.37 11.81
N GLU A 161 -4.26 37.45 11.14
CA GLU A 161 -3.45 38.68 11.13
C GLU A 161 -3.32 39.19 12.57
N ARG A 162 -2.19 38.87 13.22
CA ARG A 162 -1.80 39.52 14.47
C ARG A 162 -1.02 40.79 14.15
N GLY A 163 -1.72 41.92 14.32
CA GLY A 163 -1.31 43.03 15.17
C GLY A 163 0.11 43.59 14.99
N ALA A 164 0.17 44.75 14.35
CA ALA A 164 1.32 45.64 14.27
C ALA A 164 2.02 45.85 15.64
N SER A 165 3.33 45.63 15.66
CA SER A 165 4.21 45.97 16.78
C SER A 165 4.46 47.49 16.82
N LYS A 166 4.11 48.14 17.93
CA LYS A 166 4.51 49.54 18.21
C LYS A 166 5.95 49.57 18.76
N PRO A 167 6.79 50.55 18.36
CA PRO A 167 8.16 50.68 18.87
C PRO A 167 8.19 51.37 20.26
N SER A 168 8.99 50.82 21.18
CA SER A 168 9.26 51.37 22.51
C SER A 168 10.20 52.58 22.48
N PRO A 169 10.02 53.60 23.34
CA PRO A 169 10.89 54.77 23.40
C PRO A 169 12.14 54.52 24.24
N ARG A 170 13.30 54.94 23.70
CA ARG A 170 14.58 55.03 24.42
C ARG A 170 14.50 56.11 25.50
N ARG A 171 14.89 55.78 26.74
CA ARG A 171 15.27 56.78 27.74
C ARG A 171 16.79 57.01 27.70
N LYS A 172 17.16 58.28 27.75
CA LYS A 172 18.52 58.80 27.96
C LYS A 172 18.93 58.64 29.42
#